data_AF-A0A7S1NKN3-F1
#
_entry.id   AF-A0A7S1NKN3-F1
#
_cell.length_a   1.000
_cell.length_b   1.000
_cell.length_c   1.000
_cell.angle_alpha   90.00
_cell.angle_beta   90.00
_cell.angle_gamma   90.00
#
_symmetry.space_group_name_H-M   'P 1'
#
loop_
_entity.id
_entity.type
_entity.pdbx_description
1 polymer ?
#
loop_
_entity_poly.entity_id
_entity_poly.type
_entity_poly.pdbx_seq_one_letter_code
_entity_poly.pdbx_strand_id
1 'polypeptide(L)'
;FGPSDTMFEQEGWRKYDDQNIFAKIIRGEIPSYKIFETDHALAILDAFPSTPGHSLLIPKSLGAVSVMDMSPQDIANTLKELPRLTRLVMQATGAEGCNIVQNNGPASGQVVMHPHFHVIPRVEGDGLLRHPRSASAMLSPEEGKAILAKMNE
;
A
#
# COMPACT_ATOMS: atom_id res chain seq x y z
N PHE A 1 -28.88 -8.12 9.40
CA PHE A 1 -27.50 -7.61 9.27
C PHE A 1 -27.50 -6.18 9.78
N GLY A 2 -27.41 -6.05 11.10
CA GLY A 2 -27.40 -4.74 11.76
C GLY A 2 -26.00 -4.14 11.75
N PRO A 3 -25.88 -2.82 11.96
CA PRO A 3 -24.61 -2.14 12.01
C PRO A 3 -23.95 -2.47 13.35
N SER A 4 -22.92 -3.31 13.35
CA SER A 4 -21.95 -3.35 14.45
C SER A 4 -20.87 -2.32 14.18
N ASP A 5 -21.30 -1.06 14.06
CA ASP A 5 -20.46 0.13 14.04
C ASP A 5 -19.99 0.42 15.47
N THR A 6 -19.11 -0.40 16.06
CA THR A 6 -18.33 -0.06 17.29
C THR A 6 -17.20 -1.05 17.62
N MET A 7 -16.47 -1.62 16.64
CA MET A 7 -15.26 -2.41 16.94
C MET A 7 -13.94 -1.82 16.41
N PHE A 8 -13.95 -0.55 16.00
CA PHE A 8 -12.72 0.20 15.75
C PHE A 8 -12.58 1.27 16.84
N GLU A 9 -12.18 0.85 18.04
CA GLU A 9 -11.56 1.77 19.01
C GLU A 9 -10.44 2.52 18.28
N GLN A 10 -10.41 3.84 18.41
CA GLN A 10 -9.61 4.76 17.60
C GLN A 10 -8.08 4.58 17.71
N GLU A 11 -7.60 3.60 18.48
CA GLU A 11 -6.18 3.20 18.59
C GLU A 11 -5.92 1.71 18.28
N GLY A 12 -6.96 0.88 18.13
CA GLY A 12 -6.80 -0.57 18.03
C GLY A 12 -6.03 -1.04 16.78
N TRP A 13 -6.16 -0.31 15.67
CA TRP A 13 -5.45 -0.63 14.43
C TRP A 13 -3.94 -0.35 14.50
N ARG A 14 -3.48 0.48 15.46
CA ARG A 14 -2.05 0.80 15.65
C ARG A 14 -1.26 -0.31 16.33
N LYS A 15 -1.93 -1.35 16.84
CA LYS A 15 -1.26 -2.51 17.40
C LYS A 15 -1.00 -3.54 16.31
N TYR A 16 0.26 -3.96 16.18
CA TYR A 16 0.60 -5.05 15.27
C TYR A 16 0.02 -6.37 15.74
N ASP A 17 -0.62 -7.11 14.83
CA ASP A 17 -1.10 -8.46 15.07
C ASP A 17 -0.20 -9.46 14.33
N ASP A 18 0.59 -10.26 15.05
CA ASP A 18 1.46 -11.29 14.48
C ASP A 18 0.70 -12.41 13.74
N GLN A 19 -0.62 -12.47 13.88
CA GLN A 19 -1.51 -13.40 13.20
C GLN A 19 -2.16 -12.83 11.94
N ASN A 20 -1.80 -11.60 11.54
CA ASN A 20 -2.26 -11.01 10.28
C ASN A 20 -1.82 -11.86 9.07
N ILE A 21 -2.57 -11.73 7.97
CA ILE A 21 -2.40 -12.56 6.78
C ILE A 21 -1.00 -12.47 6.16
N PHE A 22 -0.36 -11.29 6.16
CA PHE A 22 0.98 -11.13 5.60
C PHE A 22 2.06 -11.73 6.51
N ALA A 23 1.93 -11.62 7.83
CA ALA A 23 2.82 -12.31 8.75
C ALA A 23 2.78 -13.83 8.55
N LYS A 24 1.58 -14.40 8.34
CA LYS A 24 1.39 -15.82 8.01
C LYS A 24 2.01 -16.20 6.66
N ILE A 25 1.85 -15.36 5.63
CA ILE A 25 2.48 -15.57 4.30
C ILE A 25 4.01 -15.53 4.40
N ILE A 26 4.57 -14.55 5.12
CA ILE A 26 6.02 -14.39 5.30
C ILE A 26 6.62 -15.61 6.02
N ARG A 27 5.91 -16.19 6.99
CA ARG A 27 6.32 -17.42 7.68
C ARG A 27 6.05 -18.71 6.88
N GLY A 28 5.40 -18.61 5.71
CA GLY A 28 5.04 -19.76 4.89
C GLY A 28 3.90 -20.62 5.44
N GLU A 29 3.12 -20.09 6.38
CA GLU A 29 2.00 -20.80 7.01
C GLU A 29 0.78 -20.93 6.08
N ILE A 30 0.66 -20.01 5.12
CA ILE A 30 -0.40 -20.01 4.11
C ILE A 30 0.18 -19.71 2.72
N PRO A 31 -0.44 -20.23 1.64
CA PRO A 31 0.09 -20.08 0.29
C PRO A 31 -0.10 -18.66 -0.26
N SER A 32 0.73 -18.31 -1.24
CA SER A 32 0.60 -17.11 -2.06
C SER A 32 1.16 -17.34 -3.47
N TYR A 33 0.72 -16.55 -4.43
CA TYR A 33 1.29 -16.54 -5.77
C TYR A 33 2.54 -15.67 -5.80
N LYS A 34 3.67 -16.26 -5.41
CA LYS A 34 4.97 -15.59 -5.30
C LYS A 34 5.52 -15.19 -6.68
N ILE A 35 5.90 -13.93 -6.82
CA ILE A 35 6.57 -13.36 -8.00
C ILE A 35 8.09 -13.44 -7.79
N PHE A 36 8.57 -12.92 -6.66
CA PHE A 36 9.96 -13.07 -6.20
C PHE A 36 10.04 -12.84 -4.69
N GLU A 37 11.18 -13.22 -4.11
CA GLU A 37 11.49 -12.98 -2.71
C GLU A 37 12.96 -12.58 -2.56
N THR A 38 13.23 -11.68 -1.62
CA THR A 38 14.57 -11.27 -1.19
C THR A 38 14.69 -11.45 0.33
N ASP A 39 15.85 -11.10 0.89
CA ASP A 39 16.04 -11.11 2.34
C ASP A 39 15.09 -10.15 3.06
N HIS A 40 14.67 -9.06 2.40
CA HIS A 40 13.92 -7.96 3.03
C HIS A 40 12.49 -7.80 2.51
N ALA A 41 12.16 -8.35 1.35
CA ALA A 41 10.85 -8.14 0.74
C ALA A 41 10.33 -9.40 0.04
N LEU A 42 9.01 -9.50 0.00
CA LEU A 42 8.26 -10.54 -0.70
C LEU A 42 7.31 -9.88 -1.68
N ALA A 43 7.38 -10.29 -2.96
CA ALA A 43 6.45 -9.84 -3.99
C ALA A 43 5.48 -10.97 -4.35
N ILE A 44 4.17 -10.68 -4.32
CA ILE A 44 3.10 -11.63 -4.62
C ILE A 44 2.03 -11.00 -5.52
N LEU A 45 1.22 -11.81 -6.20
CA LEU A 45 -0.05 -11.32 -6.75
C LEU A 45 -1.04 -11.05 -5.61
N ASP A 46 -1.83 -9.98 -5.75
CA ASP A 46 -2.95 -9.74 -4.86
C ASP A 46 -4.04 -10.79 -5.10
N ALA A 47 -4.56 -11.38 -4.03
CA ALA A 47 -5.65 -12.35 -4.09
C ALA A 47 -6.99 -11.71 -4.50
N PHE A 48 -7.16 -10.41 -4.25
CA PHE A 48 -8.33 -9.61 -4.61
C PHE A 48 -7.88 -8.46 -5.54
N PRO A 49 -7.52 -8.77 -6.79
CA PRO A 49 -6.90 -7.80 -7.68
C PRO A 49 -7.89 -6.69 -8.10
N SER A 50 -7.48 -5.43 -8.02
CA SER A 50 -8.24 -4.30 -8.59
C SER A 50 -8.25 -4.33 -10.12
N THR A 51 -7.14 -4.80 -10.71
CA THR A 51 -6.98 -5.05 -12.15
C THR A 51 -6.11 -6.30 -12.36
N PRO A 52 -6.23 -7.01 -13.50
CA PRO A 52 -5.40 -8.19 -13.78
C PRO A 52 -3.90 -7.88 -13.68
N GLY A 53 -3.18 -8.65 -12.86
CA GLY A 53 -1.75 -8.43 -12.57
C GLY A 53 -1.47 -7.51 -11.38
N HIS A 54 -2.49 -7.04 -10.65
CA HIS A 54 -2.32 -6.36 -9.38
C HIS A 54 -1.43 -7.18 -8.44
N SER A 55 -0.32 -6.56 -8.04
CA SER A 55 0.72 -7.20 -7.24
C SER A 55 1.04 -6.39 -5.99
N LEU A 56 1.55 -7.05 -4.97
CA LEU A 56 1.97 -6.47 -3.70
C LEU A 56 3.46 -6.65 -3.51
N LEU A 57 4.14 -5.60 -3.06
CA LEU A 57 5.47 -5.67 -2.47
C LEU A 57 5.34 -5.50 -0.95
N ILE A 58 5.78 -6.50 -0.21
CA ILE A 58 5.55 -6.64 1.23
C ILE A 58 6.93 -6.70 1.94
N PRO A 59 7.23 -5.82 2.90
CA PRO A 59 8.43 -5.94 3.72
C PRO A 59 8.36 -7.21 4.56
N LYS A 60 9.48 -7.89 4.76
CA LYS A 60 9.55 -9.08 5.62
C LYS A 60 9.70 -8.74 7.11
N SER A 61 9.99 -7.48 7.44
CA SER A 61 10.06 -7.02 8.83
C SER A 61 8.67 -7.02 9.47
N LEU A 62 8.56 -7.69 10.63
CA LEU A 62 7.33 -7.74 11.41
C LEU A 62 7.28 -6.60 12.44
N GLY A 63 6.10 -6.31 12.97
CA GLY A 63 5.90 -5.31 14.02
C GLY A 63 5.50 -3.91 13.54
N ALA A 64 5.69 -3.60 12.25
CA ALA A 64 5.21 -2.35 11.66
C ALA A 64 3.76 -2.50 11.19
N VAL A 65 2.89 -1.55 11.54
CA VAL A 65 1.50 -1.48 11.06
C VAL A 65 1.40 -0.68 9.77
N SER A 66 2.21 0.35 9.65
CA SER A 66 2.21 1.34 8.57
C SER A 66 3.64 1.74 8.22
N VAL A 67 3.85 2.52 7.14
CA VAL A 67 5.21 2.98 6.80
C VAL A 67 5.78 3.96 7.83
N MET A 68 4.91 4.56 8.65
CA MET A 68 5.31 5.45 9.75
C MET A 68 6.04 4.69 10.86
N ASP A 69 5.85 3.38 10.95
CA ASP A 69 6.44 2.51 11.98
C ASP A 69 7.73 1.82 11.49
N MET A 70 8.08 1.97 10.21
CA MET A 70 9.25 1.32 9.62
C MET A 70 10.54 2.10 9.89
N SER A 71 11.64 1.38 10.11
CA SER A 71 12.95 2.03 10.14
C SER A 71 13.35 2.53 8.74
N PRO A 72 14.16 3.61 8.63
CA PRO A 72 14.66 4.08 7.34
C PRO A 72 15.39 3.00 6.51
N GLN A 73 16.08 2.09 7.20
CA GLN A 73 16.81 0.99 6.55
C GLN A 73 15.86 -0.08 6.00
N ASP A 74 14.81 -0.43 6.73
CA ASP A 74 13.83 -1.44 6.30
C ASP A 74 13.03 -0.96 5.10
N ILE A 75 12.56 0.29 5.14
CA ILE A 75 11.81 0.87 4.03
C ILE A 75 12.68 1.00 2.78
N ALA A 76 13.95 1.43 2.91
CA ALA A 76 14.89 1.51 1.79
C ALA A 76 15.18 0.13 1.18
N ASN A 77 15.40 -0.89 2.02
CA ASN A 77 15.63 -2.26 1.58
C ASN A 77 14.42 -2.91 0.91
N THR A 78 13.22 -2.47 1.27
CA THR A 78 11.98 -2.91 0.63
C THR A 78 11.79 -2.20 -0.71
N LEU A 79 11.78 -0.87 -0.70
CA LEU A 79 11.46 -0.06 -1.87
C LEU A 79 12.48 -0.13 -3.00
N LYS A 80 13.74 -0.53 -2.73
CA LYS A 80 14.71 -0.78 -3.80
C LYS A 80 14.24 -1.86 -4.80
N GLU A 81 13.34 -2.76 -4.39
CA GLU A 81 12.78 -3.82 -5.25
C GLU A 81 11.55 -3.37 -6.03
N LEU A 82 10.96 -2.22 -5.70
CA LEU A 82 9.75 -1.71 -6.35
C LEU A 82 9.93 -1.51 -7.86
N PRO A 83 11.04 -0.92 -8.39
CA PRO A 83 11.25 -0.80 -9.82
C PRO A 83 11.34 -2.15 -10.55
N ARG A 84 11.81 -3.21 -9.88
CA ARG A 84 11.84 -4.57 -10.43
C ARG A 84 10.42 -5.11 -10.55
N LEU A 85 9.62 -5.01 -9.47
CA LEU A 85 8.23 -5.47 -9.49
C LEU A 85 7.41 -4.75 -10.57
N THR A 86 7.50 -3.42 -10.63
CA THR A 86 6.76 -2.63 -11.63
C THR A 86 7.07 -3.08 -13.05
N ARG A 87 8.35 -3.26 -13.41
CA ARG A 87 8.71 -3.74 -14.75
C ARG A 87 8.14 -5.12 -15.06
N LEU A 88 8.16 -6.05 -14.10
CA LEU A 88 7.60 -7.38 -14.28
C LEU A 88 6.08 -7.33 -14.50
N VAL A 89 5.36 -6.53 -13.69
CA VAL A 89 3.91 -6.37 -13.82
C VAL A 89 3.55 -5.77 -15.19
N MET A 90 4.25 -4.71 -15.61
CA MET A 90 4.00 -4.06 -16.91
C MET A 90 4.27 -5.01 -18.07
N GLN A 91 5.38 -5.76 -18.03
CA GLN A 91 5.72 -6.75 -19.07
C GLN A 91 4.70 -7.89 -19.14
N ALA A 92 4.25 -8.40 -18.00
CA ALA A 92 3.32 -9.52 -17.95
C ALA A 92 1.90 -9.15 -18.38
N THR A 93 1.49 -7.90 -18.19
CA THR A 93 0.12 -7.45 -18.44
C THR A 93 -0.05 -6.69 -19.75
N GLY A 94 1.03 -6.12 -20.31
CA GLY A 94 0.95 -5.22 -21.45
C GLY A 94 0.24 -3.90 -21.15
N ALA A 95 0.12 -3.54 -19.86
CA ALA A 95 -0.53 -2.31 -19.43
C ALA A 95 0.19 -1.05 -19.94
N GLU A 96 -0.53 0.08 -19.98
CA GLU A 96 -0.02 1.36 -20.47
C GLU A 96 0.58 2.21 -19.35
N GLY A 97 0.16 1.95 -18.11
CA GLY A 97 0.73 2.54 -16.92
C GLY A 97 0.46 1.69 -15.69
N CYS A 98 0.82 2.21 -14.52
CA CYS A 98 0.46 1.62 -13.25
C CYS A 98 0.27 2.68 -12.17
N ASN A 99 -0.51 2.37 -11.14
CA ASN A 99 -0.41 3.08 -9.88
C ASN A 99 0.46 2.30 -8.91
N ILE A 100 1.21 3.05 -8.12
CA ILE A 100 1.84 2.55 -6.91
C ILE A 100 1.08 3.18 -5.75
N VAL A 101 0.44 2.35 -4.93
CA VAL A 101 -0.41 2.80 -3.83
C VAL A 101 0.05 2.16 -2.54
N GLN A 102 0.11 2.94 -1.47
CA GLN A 102 0.36 2.43 -0.13
C GLN A 102 -0.55 3.18 0.83
N ASN A 103 -1.29 2.41 1.62
CA ASN A 103 -2.34 2.93 2.50
C ASN A 103 -1.85 2.87 3.95
N ASN A 104 -2.02 3.97 4.69
CA ASN A 104 -1.70 4.09 6.12
C ASN A 104 -2.97 4.40 6.92
N GLY A 105 -3.46 3.41 7.66
CA GLY A 105 -4.66 3.47 8.49
C GLY A 105 -5.97 3.19 7.73
N PRO A 106 -7.03 2.76 8.44
CA PRO A 106 -8.30 2.35 7.83
C PRO A 106 -8.96 3.42 6.94
N ALA A 107 -8.85 4.70 7.31
CA ALA A 107 -9.41 5.81 6.55
C ALA A 107 -8.80 5.96 5.14
N SER A 108 -7.60 5.43 4.91
CA SER A 108 -6.95 5.38 3.60
C SER A 108 -7.26 4.10 2.81
N GLY A 109 -8.08 3.19 3.36
CA GLY A 109 -8.37 1.89 2.77
C GLY A 109 -7.35 0.80 3.14
N GLN A 110 -6.53 0.98 4.18
CA GLN A 110 -5.67 -0.09 4.68
C GLN A 110 -6.53 -1.14 5.41
N VAL A 111 -6.54 -2.37 4.91
CA VAL A 111 -7.31 -3.49 5.50
C VAL A 111 -6.42 -4.45 6.27
N VAL A 112 -5.18 -4.67 5.82
CA VAL A 112 -4.18 -5.47 6.53
C VAL A 112 -3.18 -4.54 7.20
N MET A 113 -3.06 -4.64 8.53
CA MET A 113 -2.21 -3.80 9.38
C MET A 113 -0.74 -4.26 9.36
N HIS A 114 -0.20 -4.35 8.16
CA HIS A 114 1.20 -4.60 7.86
C HIS A 114 1.51 -3.87 6.53
N PRO A 115 2.60 -3.07 6.42
CA PRO A 115 2.85 -2.25 5.24
C PRO A 115 2.90 -3.10 3.97
N HIS A 116 2.38 -2.57 2.87
CA HIS A 116 2.44 -3.23 1.57
C HIS A 116 2.24 -2.18 0.48
N PHE A 117 2.96 -2.34 -0.63
CA PHE A 117 2.92 -1.44 -1.77
C PHE A 117 2.21 -2.14 -2.91
N HIS A 118 1.05 -1.64 -3.28
CA HIS A 118 0.30 -2.08 -4.44
C HIS A 118 1.00 -1.61 -5.71
N VAL A 119 1.14 -2.49 -6.68
CA VAL A 119 1.45 -2.17 -8.08
C VAL A 119 0.25 -2.59 -8.90
N ILE A 120 -0.57 -1.60 -9.27
CA ILE A 120 -1.84 -1.79 -9.96
C ILE A 120 -1.64 -1.42 -11.43
N PRO A 121 -1.57 -2.38 -12.36
CA PRO A 121 -1.49 -2.08 -13.80
C PRO A 121 -2.76 -1.38 -14.26
N ARG A 122 -2.62 -0.40 -15.16
CA ARG A 122 -3.68 0.50 -15.63
C ARG A 122 -3.73 0.52 -17.15
N VAL A 123 -4.95 0.68 -17.65
CA VAL A 123 -5.23 0.97 -19.07
C VAL A 123 -6.06 2.25 -19.14
N GLU A 124 -5.90 3.01 -20.23
CA GLU A 124 -6.66 4.23 -20.43
C GLU A 124 -8.17 3.98 -20.26
N GLY A 125 -8.84 4.82 -19.47
CA GLY A 125 -10.29 4.76 -19.30
C GLY A 125 -10.83 3.67 -18.36
N ASP A 126 -10.01 2.92 -17.63
CA ASP A 126 -10.49 1.89 -16.68
C ASP A 126 -11.29 2.44 -15.48
N GLY A 127 -11.31 3.77 -15.29
CA GLY A 127 -12.12 4.46 -14.30
C GLY A 127 -11.65 4.35 -12.84
N LEU A 128 -10.52 3.69 -12.56
CA LEU A 128 -10.07 3.40 -11.20
C LEU A 128 -9.56 4.64 -10.44
N LEU A 129 -8.95 5.59 -11.14
CA LEU A 129 -8.41 6.82 -10.54
C LEU A 129 -8.98 8.06 -11.22
N ARG A 130 -9.47 9.01 -10.43
CA ARG A 130 -9.96 10.30 -10.90
C ARG A 130 -9.19 11.42 -10.22
N HIS A 131 -8.51 12.23 -11.02
CA HIS A 131 -7.85 13.44 -10.52
C HIS A 131 -8.77 14.66 -10.69
N PRO A 132 -8.78 15.60 -9.73
CA PRO A 132 -9.36 16.92 -9.97
C PRO A 132 -8.58 17.60 -11.10
N ARG A 133 -9.31 18.22 -12.04
CA ARG A 133 -8.72 18.84 -13.25
C ARG A 133 -9.03 20.34 -13.38
N SER A 134 -9.62 20.98 -12.37
CA SER A 134 -10.00 22.40 -12.44
C SER A 134 -9.10 23.28 -11.57
N ALA A 135 -8.85 24.50 -12.05
CA ALA A 135 -8.18 25.53 -11.27
C ALA A 135 -8.92 25.86 -9.96
N SER A 136 -10.24 25.68 -9.92
CA SER A 136 -11.06 25.83 -8.72
C SER A 136 -10.78 24.80 -7.62
N ALA A 137 -10.05 23.72 -7.95
CA ALA A 137 -9.59 22.74 -6.99
C ALA A 137 -8.12 22.97 -6.56
N MET A 138 -7.48 24.04 -7.04
CA MET A 138 -6.12 24.39 -6.59
C MET A 138 -6.16 24.88 -5.14
N LEU A 139 -5.21 24.37 -4.36
CA LEU A 139 -4.93 24.86 -3.02
C LEU A 139 -4.58 26.35 -3.07
N SER A 140 -5.21 27.18 -2.24
CA SER A 140 -4.87 28.61 -2.18
C SER A 140 -3.51 28.83 -1.50
N PRO A 141 -2.80 29.94 -1.81
CA PRO A 141 -1.55 30.28 -1.13
C PRO A 141 -1.68 30.38 0.39
N GLU A 142 -2.81 30.90 0.89
CA GLU A 142 -3.10 31.06 2.31
C GLU A 142 -3.28 29.70 2.99
N GLU A 143 -4.09 28.81 2.41
CA GLU A 143 -4.26 27.44 2.92
C GLU A 143 -2.94 26.67 2.89
N GLY A 144 -2.17 26.80 1.80
CA GLY A 144 -0.86 26.17 1.66
C GLY A 144 0.13 26.61 2.74
N LYS A 145 0.24 27.92 3.00
CA LYS A 145 1.11 28.44 4.06
C LYS A 145 0.66 27.98 5.46
N ALA A 146 -0.64 27.96 5.71
CA ALA A 146 -1.18 27.53 7.00
C ALA A 146 -0.90 26.04 7.29
N ILE A 147 -1.00 25.17 6.26
CA ILE A 147 -0.66 23.76 6.39
C ILE A 147 0.84 23.58 6.64
N LEU A 148 1.69 24.30 5.90
CA LEU A 148 3.15 24.21 6.05
C LEU A 148 3.63 24.70 7.42
N ALA A 149 3.01 25.74 7.99
CA ALA A 149 3.36 26.21 9.33
C ALA A 149 3.20 25.08 10.35
N LYS A 150 2.05 24.38 10.33
CA LYS A 150 1.75 23.25 11.23
C LYS A 150 2.69 22.06 11.07
N MET A 151 3.25 21.85 9.87
CA MET A 151 4.20 20.76 9.63
C MET A 151 5.61 21.05 10.19
N ASN A 152 5.92 22.32 10.47
CA ASN A 152 7.24 22.76 10.95
C ASN A 152 7.24 23.14 12.44
N GLU A 153 6.12 22.97 13.13
CA GLU A 153 6.01 23.05 14.59
C GLU A 153 6.54 21.76 15.24
#